data_AF-A0A085LJM2-F1
#
_entry.id   AF-A0A085LJM2-F1
#
_cell.length_a   1.000
_cell.length_b   1.000
_cell.length_c   1.000
_cell.angle_alpha   90.00
_cell.angle_beta   90.00
_cell.angle_gamma   90.00
#
_symmetry.space_group_name_H-M   'P 1'
#
loop_
_entity.id
_entity.type
_entity.pdbx_description
1 polymer ?
#
loop_
_entity_poly.entity_id
_entity_poly.type
_entity_poly.pdbx_seq_one_letter_code
_entity_poly.pdbx_strand_id
1 'polypeptide(L)'
;MQIEKEQENVELIIEREKELWRTYRDYRRKVLDLDLEIQGTKNHLSHSTILLNKLIRSNVFDLTFHIWHSGQFGTINGFRLGHLPNHNVDWSEVNAALGQTVLLLYSLLKKVGLDLKGYQLVPFGSYSYIRSLRDGKELRLFTEGGAKFTWHPKFDQAIVAFVDCLHQLEEHIRLRVGGDYNLPYRMQDDKIEDGGIDYSVKTHLNSEERWTKAMKCMLTNLKWALAWVASLG
;
A
#
# COMPACT_ATOMS: atom_id res chain seq x y z
N MET A 1 43.55 -16.77 79.79
CA MET A 1 44.51 -16.46 78.71
C MET A 1 44.19 -17.11 77.36
N GLN A 2 44.16 -18.44 77.21
CA GLN A 2 43.86 -19.07 75.90
C GLN A 2 42.40 -18.89 75.47
N ILE A 3 41.48 -19.06 76.43
CA ILE A 3 40.02 -18.91 76.23
C ILE A 3 39.63 -17.45 75.93
N GLU A 4 40.27 -16.46 76.56
CA GLU A 4 40.00 -15.04 76.31
C GLU A 4 40.46 -14.60 74.90
N LYS A 5 41.62 -15.10 74.44
CA LYS A 5 42.09 -14.87 73.06
C LYS A 5 41.17 -15.51 72.03
N GLU A 6 40.59 -16.66 72.34
CA GLU A 6 39.60 -17.31 71.47
C GLU A 6 38.29 -16.52 71.43
N GLN A 7 37.83 -15.96 72.55
CA GLN A 7 36.65 -15.09 72.59
C GLN A 7 36.84 -13.80 71.78
N GLU A 8 38.00 -13.16 71.90
CA GLU A 8 38.33 -11.94 71.15
C GLU A 8 38.42 -12.22 69.63
N ASN A 9 38.97 -13.37 69.24
CA ASN A 9 38.95 -13.81 67.84
C ASN A 9 37.54 -14.09 67.31
N VAL A 10 36.66 -14.67 68.14
CA VAL A 10 35.25 -14.91 67.77
C VAL A 10 34.52 -13.59 67.54
N GLU A 11 34.73 -12.58 68.40
CA GLU A 11 34.13 -11.25 68.19
C GLU A 11 34.63 -10.57 66.91
N LEU A 12 35.93 -10.68 66.62
CA LEU A 12 36.54 -10.19 65.37
C LEU A 12 35.93 -10.85 64.13
N ILE A 13 35.73 -12.17 64.19
CA ILE A 13 35.10 -12.94 63.11
C ILE A 13 33.64 -12.50 62.92
N ILE A 14 32.88 -12.32 64.00
CA ILE A 14 31.49 -11.87 63.96
C ILE A 14 31.37 -10.48 63.34
N GLU A 15 32.26 -9.54 63.69
CA GLU A 15 32.22 -8.19 63.14
C GLU A 15 32.59 -8.17 61.64
N ARG A 16 33.61 -8.96 61.25
CA ARG A 16 33.97 -9.20 59.84
C ARG A 16 32.79 -9.80 59.07
N GLU A 17 32.08 -10.75 59.66
CA GLU A 17 30.91 -11.39 59.06
C GLU A 17 29.79 -10.37 58.83
N LYS A 18 29.48 -9.51 59.81
CA LYS A 18 28.49 -8.44 59.65
C LYS A 18 28.83 -7.49 58.50
N GLU A 19 30.11 -7.16 58.34
CA GLU A 19 30.57 -6.27 57.27
C GLU A 19 30.46 -6.93 55.88
N LEU A 20 30.81 -8.22 55.79
CA LEU A 20 30.54 -9.04 54.59
C LEU A 20 29.04 -9.14 54.28
N TRP A 21 28.19 -9.27 55.30
CA TRP A 21 26.72 -9.27 55.12
C TRP A 21 26.18 -7.91 54.66
N ARG A 22 26.77 -6.79 55.08
CA ARG A 22 26.42 -5.45 54.58
C ARG A 22 26.80 -5.30 53.11
N THR A 23 28.05 -5.59 52.76
CA THR A 23 28.53 -5.52 51.37
C THR A 23 27.75 -6.46 50.44
N TYR A 24 27.46 -7.69 50.87
CA TYR A 24 26.63 -8.64 50.12
C TYR A 24 25.22 -8.07 49.84
N ARG A 25 24.59 -7.45 50.84
CA ARG A 25 23.27 -6.80 50.65
C ARG A 25 23.34 -5.64 49.66
N ASP A 26 24.39 -4.83 49.71
CA ASP A 26 24.57 -3.70 48.80
C ASP A 26 24.80 -4.17 47.35
N TYR A 27 25.65 -5.18 47.15
CA TYR A 27 25.85 -5.79 45.83
C TYR A 27 24.56 -6.42 45.31
N ARG A 28 23.81 -7.12 46.16
CA ARG A 28 22.52 -7.72 45.78
C ARG A 28 21.49 -6.66 45.37
N ARG A 29 21.47 -5.51 46.04
CA ARG A 29 20.62 -4.37 45.64
C ARG A 29 21.03 -3.84 44.27
N LYS A 30 22.33 -3.62 44.02
CA LYS A 30 22.83 -3.17 42.70
C LYS A 30 22.47 -4.14 41.58
N VAL A 31 22.56 -5.44 41.81
CA VAL A 31 22.17 -6.46 40.82
C VAL A 31 20.67 -6.36 40.50
N LEU A 32 19.83 -6.14 41.51
CA LEU A 32 18.39 -5.93 41.33
C LEU A 32 18.09 -4.66 40.53
N ASP A 33 18.75 -3.55 40.86
CA ASP A 33 18.56 -2.27 40.17
C ASP A 33 18.96 -2.39 38.69
N LEU A 34 20.09 -3.05 38.40
CA LEU A 34 20.54 -3.33 37.04
C LEU A 34 19.59 -4.27 36.28
N ASP A 35 19.03 -5.29 36.93
CA ASP A 35 18.04 -6.18 36.28
C ASP A 35 16.76 -5.42 35.93
N LEU A 36 16.28 -4.55 36.81
CA LEU A 36 15.15 -3.67 36.52
C LEU A 36 15.43 -2.72 35.35
N GLU A 37 16.63 -2.15 35.28
CA GLU A 37 17.05 -1.30 34.16
C GLU A 37 17.13 -2.08 32.83
N ILE A 38 17.66 -3.31 32.87
CA ILE A 38 17.69 -4.21 31.71
C ILE A 38 16.27 -4.55 31.26
N GLN A 39 15.37 -4.88 32.19
CA GLN A 39 13.98 -5.20 31.87
C GLN A 39 13.25 -3.97 31.30
N GLY A 40 13.44 -2.79 31.90
CA GLY A 40 12.91 -1.53 31.38
C GLY A 40 13.36 -1.28 29.94
N THR A 41 14.67 -1.40 29.69
CA THR A 41 15.26 -1.20 28.37
C THR A 41 14.73 -2.22 27.35
N LYS A 42 14.64 -3.50 27.72
CA LYS A 42 14.05 -4.56 26.87
C LYS A 42 12.59 -4.27 26.52
N ASN A 43 11.80 -3.79 27.47
CA ASN A 43 10.41 -3.42 27.24
C ASN A 43 10.29 -2.23 26.27
N HIS A 44 11.15 -1.21 26.42
CA HIS A 44 11.20 -0.09 25.47
C HIS A 44 11.61 -0.53 24.07
N LEU A 45 12.59 -1.42 23.95
CA LEU A 45 13.00 -2.01 22.67
C LEU A 45 11.85 -2.80 22.02
N SER A 46 11.19 -3.66 22.80
CA SER A 46 10.04 -4.45 22.34
C SER A 46 8.89 -3.55 21.87
N HIS A 47 8.55 -2.53 22.65
CA HIS A 47 7.52 -1.57 22.26
C HIS A 47 7.88 -0.82 20.97
N SER A 48 9.11 -0.32 20.86
CA SER A 48 9.59 0.41 19.68
C SER A 48 9.60 -0.46 18.43
N THR A 49 10.01 -1.72 18.54
CA THR A 49 9.97 -2.68 17.43
C THR A 49 8.54 -3.01 16.99
N ILE A 50 7.58 -3.11 17.92
CA ILE A 50 6.15 -3.27 17.59
C ILE A 50 5.63 -2.05 16.81
N LEU A 51 5.94 -0.83 17.27
CA LEU A 51 5.53 0.39 16.57
C LEU A 51 6.14 0.48 15.17
N LEU A 52 7.44 0.18 15.05
CA LEU A 52 8.14 0.16 13.78
C LEU A 52 7.54 -0.87 12.83
N ASN A 53 7.22 -2.08 13.30
CA ASN A 53 6.52 -3.09 12.51
C ASN A 53 5.12 -2.64 12.06
N LYS A 54 4.38 -1.91 12.91
CA LYS A 54 3.09 -1.34 12.51
C LYS A 54 3.25 -0.28 11.42
N LEU A 55 4.26 0.58 11.52
CA LEU A 55 4.55 1.62 10.53
C LEU A 55 5.00 1.03 9.19
N ILE A 56 5.90 0.05 9.21
CA ILE A 56 6.35 -0.65 7.99
C ILE A 56 5.18 -1.34 7.28
N ARG A 57 4.29 -2.00 8.03
CA ARG A 57 3.08 -2.63 7.48
C ARG A 57 2.06 -1.61 6.95
N SER A 58 2.10 -0.40 7.48
CA SER A 58 1.19 0.68 7.11
C SER A 58 1.82 1.53 6.02
N ASN A 59 2.03 0.94 4.84
CA ASN A 59 2.50 1.72 3.71
C ASN A 59 1.50 2.87 3.46
N VAL A 60 2.01 4.11 3.37
CA VAL A 60 1.16 5.30 3.18
C VAL A 60 0.26 5.14 1.95
N PHE A 61 0.72 4.43 0.91
CA PHE A 61 -0.08 4.14 -0.28
C PHE A 61 -1.21 3.15 0.00
N ASP A 62 -0.97 2.09 0.76
CA ASP A 62 -2.02 1.12 1.14
C ASP A 62 -3.07 1.74 2.07
N LEU A 63 -2.67 2.70 2.91
CA LEU A 63 -3.57 3.46 3.75
C LEU A 63 -4.39 4.50 2.97
N THR A 64 -3.81 5.10 1.92
CA THR A 64 -4.47 6.16 1.14
C THR A 64 -5.33 5.62 0.01
N PHE A 65 -4.95 4.47 -0.57
CA PHE A 65 -5.63 3.85 -1.71
C PHE A 65 -5.93 2.37 -1.43
N HIS A 66 -7.01 2.13 -0.70
CA HIS A 66 -7.43 0.79 -0.35
C HIS A 66 -8.14 0.10 -1.54
N ILE A 67 -7.38 -0.70 -2.29
CA ILE A 67 -7.91 -1.51 -3.41
C ILE A 67 -8.36 -2.89 -2.90
N TRP A 68 -9.66 -3.16 -3.06
CA TRP A 68 -10.29 -4.42 -2.67
C TRP A 68 -11.28 -4.90 -3.73
N HIS A 69 -12.09 -5.91 -3.40
CA HIS A 69 -13.16 -6.40 -4.27
C HIS A 69 -14.45 -6.60 -3.47
N SER A 70 -15.59 -6.29 -4.08
CA SER A 70 -16.92 -6.56 -3.54
C SER A 70 -17.69 -7.40 -4.56
N GLY A 71 -17.66 -8.73 -4.37
CA GLY A 71 -18.20 -9.69 -5.32
C GLY A 71 -17.55 -9.57 -6.70
N GLN A 72 -18.35 -9.19 -7.70
CA GLN A 72 -17.90 -9.03 -9.09
C GLN A 72 -17.20 -7.68 -9.35
N PHE A 73 -17.37 -6.69 -8.48
CA PHE A 73 -16.76 -5.37 -8.63
C PHE A 73 -15.35 -5.31 -8.01
N GLY A 74 -14.47 -4.54 -8.65
CA GLY A 74 -13.29 -3.99 -7.97
C GLY A 74 -13.67 -2.73 -7.20
N THR A 75 -13.07 -2.50 -6.04
CA THR A 75 -13.32 -1.30 -5.22
C THR A 75 -12.03 -0.56 -4.92
N ILE A 76 -12.10 0.76 -4.88
CA ILE A 76 -11.01 1.64 -4.43
C ILE A 76 -11.57 2.64 -3.41
N ASN A 77 -11.00 2.65 -2.20
CA ASN A 77 -11.48 3.49 -1.08
C ASN A 77 -12.98 3.34 -0.80
N GLY A 78 -13.52 2.14 -1.02
CA GLY A 78 -14.94 1.82 -0.84
C GLY A 78 -15.84 2.09 -2.05
N PHE A 79 -15.37 2.83 -3.06
CA PHE A 79 -16.13 3.09 -4.29
C PHE A 79 -16.03 1.92 -5.27
N ARG A 80 -17.16 1.49 -5.84
CA ARG A 80 -17.22 0.39 -6.81
C ARG A 80 -16.91 0.91 -8.21
N LEU A 81 -15.98 0.22 -8.88
CA LEU A 81 -15.64 0.49 -10.25
C LEU A 81 -16.22 -0.60 -11.16
N GLY A 82 -17.37 -0.30 -11.75
CA GLY A 82 -18.08 -1.19 -12.64
C GLY A 82 -19.56 -0.83 -12.71
N HIS A 83 -20.28 -1.49 -13.60
CA HIS A 83 -21.73 -1.38 -13.76
C HIS A 83 -22.26 -2.80 -14.01
N LEU A 84 -23.33 -3.21 -13.32
CA LEU A 84 -23.99 -4.50 -13.54
C LEU A 84 -25.50 -4.31 -13.64
N PRO A 85 -26.20 -5.11 -14.46
CA PRO A 85 -27.63 -4.94 -14.71
C PRO A 85 -28.51 -5.23 -13.49
N ASN A 86 -28.04 -6.08 -12.57
CA ASN A 86 -28.74 -6.42 -11.33
C ASN A 86 -28.36 -5.52 -10.16
N HIS A 87 -27.30 -4.72 -10.29
CA HIS A 87 -26.78 -3.87 -9.22
C HIS A 87 -26.18 -2.61 -9.85
N ASN A 88 -27.05 -1.69 -10.24
CA ASN A 88 -26.63 -0.46 -10.89
C ASN A 88 -25.81 0.38 -9.91
N VAL A 89 -24.60 0.73 -10.35
CA VAL A 89 -23.71 1.68 -9.68
C VAL A 89 -23.86 3.01 -10.41
N ASP A 90 -24.08 4.08 -9.66
CA ASP A 90 -24.21 5.39 -10.27
C ASP A 90 -22.88 5.84 -10.89
N TRP A 91 -22.94 6.54 -12.02
CA TRP A 91 -21.74 7.05 -12.69
C TRP A 91 -20.98 8.03 -11.80
N SER A 92 -21.65 8.71 -10.87
CA SER A 92 -20.97 9.53 -9.85
C SER A 92 -19.97 8.73 -9.00
N GLU A 93 -20.34 7.50 -8.60
CA GLU A 93 -19.50 6.58 -7.84
C GLU A 93 -18.35 6.05 -8.71
N VAL A 94 -18.64 5.67 -9.97
CA VAL A 94 -17.64 5.24 -10.95
C VAL A 94 -16.62 6.35 -11.22
N ASN A 95 -17.08 7.58 -11.43
CA ASN A 95 -16.24 8.75 -11.66
C ASN A 95 -15.35 9.04 -10.44
N ALA A 96 -15.89 8.91 -9.22
CA ALA A 96 -15.11 9.04 -8.00
C ALA A 96 -14.03 7.95 -7.89
N ALA A 97 -14.38 6.69 -8.19
CA ALA A 97 -13.44 5.57 -8.22
C ALA A 97 -12.32 5.78 -9.25
N LEU A 98 -12.65 6.20 -10.48
CA LEU A 98 -11.67 6.54 -11.52
C LEU A 98 -10.80 7.73 -11.10
N GLY A 99 -11.37 8.75 -10.45
CA GLY A 99 -10.61 9.86 -9.90
C GLY A 99 -9.54 9.42 -8.91
N GLN A 100 -9.90 8.53 -7.98
CA GLN A 100 -8.95 7.92 -7.04
C GLN A 100 -7.89 7.08 -7.78
N THR A 101 -8.30 6.36 -8.82
CA THR A 101 -7.43 5.51 -9.65
C THR A 101 -6.39 6.36 -10.40
N VAL A 102 -6.79 7.52 -10.94
CA VAL A 102 -5.88 8.47 -11.60
C VAL A 102 -4.91 9.10 -10.61
N LEU A 103 -5.39 9.50 -9.43
CA LEU A 103 -4.54 10.06 -8.39
C LEU A 103 -3.50 9.04 -7.90
N LEU A 104 -3.90 7.77 -7.77
CA LEU A 104 -2.99 6.69 -7.43
C LEU A 104 -1.90 6.57 -8.49
N LEU A 105 -2.26 6.40 -9.77
CA LEU A 105 -1.27 6.24 -10.84
C LEU A 105 -0.32 7.44 -10.93
N TYR A 106 -0.86 8.66 -10.82
CA TYR A 106 -0.05 9.89 -10.77
C TYR A 106 0.96 9.89 -9.61
N SER A 107 0.51 9.45 -8.43
CA SER A 107 1.38 9.39 -7.24
C SER A 107 2.46 8.31 -7.38
N LEU A 108 2.15 7.16 -7.98
CA LEU A 108 3.12 6.10 -8.29
C LEU A 108 4.17 6.60 -9.28
N LEU A 109 3.76 7.24 -10.38
CA LEU A 109 4.67 7.80 -11.39
C LEU A 109 5.61 8.85 -10.78
N LYS A 110 5.08 9.74 -9.93
CA LYS A 110 5.90 10.72 -9.21
C LYS A 110 6.90 10.08 -8.26
N LYS A 111 6.51 9.02 -7.54
CA LYS A 111 7.41 8.33 -6.61
C LYS A 111 8.54 7.61 -7.36
N VAL A 112 8.25 7.04 -8.52
CA VAL A 112 9.24 6.36 -9.37
C VAL A 112 10.08 7.35 -10.19
N GLY A 113 9.60 8.58 -10.38
CA GLY A 113 10.24 9.58 -11.22
C GLY A 113 10.13 9.26 -12.71
N LEU A 114 9.00 8.68 -13.14
CA LEU A 114 8.74 8.33 -14.53
C LEU A 114 7.91 9.41 -15.23
N ASP A 115 8.47 9.97 -16.31
CA ASP A 115 7.73 10.82 -17.24
C ASP A 115 7.04 9.98 -18.32
N LEU A 116 5.72 10.15 -18.43
CA LEU A 116 4.91 9.45 -19.43
C LEU A 116 5.17 9.98 -20.84
N LYS A 117 5.17 9.09 -21.82
CA LYS A 117 5.28 9.42 -23.24
C LYS A 117 3.92 9.79 -23.81
N GLY A 118 3.77 11.03 -24.26
CA GLY A 118 2.59 11.47 -25.01
C GLY A 118 1.35 11.81 -24.18
N TYR A 119 1.37 11.56 -22.87
CA TYR A 119 0.24 11.83 -21.97
C TYR A 119 0.69 12.51 -20.69
N GLN A 120 -0.20 13.30 -20.10
CA GLN A 120 -0.07 13.90 -18.79
C GLN A 120 -1.33 13.62 -17.97
N LEU A 121 -1.18 12.92 -16.83
CA LEU A 121 -2.27 12.67 -15.91
C LEU A 121 -2.57 13.91 -15.07
N VAL A 122 -3.84 14.30 -15.00
CA VAL A 122 -4.30 15.41 -14.15
C VAL A 122 -5.40 14.92 -13.20
N PRO A 123 -5.05 14.58 -11.95
CA PRO A 123 -6.05 14.19 -10.96
C PRO A 123 -6.88 15.41 -10.55
N PHE A 124 -8.20 15.31 -10.70
CA PHE A 124 -9.15 16.39 -10.40
C PHE A 124 -10.43 15.82 -9.76
N GLY A 125 -10.26 14.96 -8.76
CA GLY A 125 -11.37 14.26 -8.09
C GLY A 125 -12.20 13.44 -9.08
N SER A 126 -13.53 13.51 -8.96
CA SER A 126 -14.46 12.82 -9.88
C SER A 126 -14.41 13.35 -11.33
N TYR A 127 -13.74 14.47 -11.58
CA TYR A 127 -13.60 15.08 -12.90
C TYR A 127 -12.19 14.96 -13.46
N SER A 128 -11.47 13.91 -13.04
CA SER A 128 -10.10 13.64 -13.50
C SER A 128 -10.03 13.46 -15.01
N TYR A 129 -8.90 13.87 -15.60
CA TYR A 129 -8.68 13.81 -17.04
C TYR A 129 -7.21 13.58 -17.39
N ILE A 130 -6.97 13.19 -18.64
CA ILE A 130 -5.65 13.00 -19.22
C ILE A 130 -5.47 14.03 -20.33
N ARG A 131 -4.35 14.76 -20.32
CA ARG A 131 -3.99 15.65 -21.42
C ARG A 131 -3.06 14.92 -22.38
N SER A 132 -3.45 14.84 -23.65
CA SER A 132 -2.55 14.35 -24.71
C SER A 132 -1.52 15.42 -25.03
N LEU A 133 -0.23 15.09 -24.94
CA LEU A 133 0.87 16.00 -25.27
C LEU A 133 1.04 16.17 -26.79
N ARG A 134 0.50 15.25 -27.60
CA ARG A 134 0.57 15.33 -29.07
C ARG A 134 -0.40 16.38 -29.61
N ASP A 135 -1.63 16.36 -29.11
CA ASP A 135 -2.75 17.16 -29.64
C ASP A 135 -3.17 18.31 -28.71
N GLY A 136 -2.68 18.34 -27.47
CA GLY A 136 -3.17 19.24 -26.41
C GLY A 136 -4.60 18.95 -25.93
N LYS A 137 -5.25 17.91 -26.47
CA LYS A 137 -6.64 17.55 -26.15
C LYS A 137 -6.77 16.97 -24.75
N GLU A 138 -7.86 17.35 -24.08
CA GLU A 138 -8.23 16.83 -22.77
C GLU A 138 -9.20 15.65 -22.91
N LEU A 139 -8.72 14.48 -22.49
CA LEU A 139 -9.42 13.21 -22.47
C LEU A 139 -10.04 13.01 -21.09
N ARG A 140 -11.36 13.20 -20.98
CA ARG A 140 -12.08 13.18 -19.70
C ARG A 140 -12.34 11.74 -19.26
N LEU A 141 -11.87 11.37 -18.07
CA LEU A 141 -12.10 10.06 -17.44
C LEU A 141 -13.38 10.03 -16.59
N PHE A 142 -14.35 10.87 -16.95
CA PHE A 142 -15.64 10.93 -16.30
C PHE A 142 -16.73 11.05 -17.35
N THR A 143 -17.92 10.59 -16.99
CA THR A 143 -19.12 10.74 -17.80
C THR A 143 -20.28 11.21 -16.93
N GLU A 144 -21.10 12.10 -17.47
CA GLU A 144 -22.38 12.51 -16.88
C GLU A 144 -23.49 11.54 -17.33
N GLY A 145 -23.16 10.25 -17.39
CA GLY A 145 -24.08 9.21 -17.81
C GLY A 145 -25.28 9.13 -16.87
N GLY A 146 -26.48 8.89 -17.43
CA GLY A 146 -27.64 8.48 -16.64
C GLY A 146 -27.50 7.02 -16.18
N ALA A 147 -28.54 6.46 -15.53
CA ALA A 147 -28.52 5.10 -14.98
C ALA A 147 -28.36 3.94 -15.98
N LYS A 148 -28.17 4.22 -17.27
CA LYS A 148 -27.97 3.22 -18.34
C LYS A 148 -26.51 3.18 -18.76
N PHE A 149 -25.97 1.99 -18.95
CA PHE A 149 -24.69 1.80 -19.62
C PHE A 149 -24.82 2.21 -21.09
N THR A 150 -24.29 3.39 -21.43
CA THR A 150 -24.38 3.95 -22.78
C THR A 150 -22.98 4.21 -23.33
N TRP A 151 -22.88 4.25 -24.66
CA TRP A 151 -21.62 4.48 -25.33
C TRP A 151 -21.16 5.94 -25.14
N HIS A 152 -19.96 6.10 -24.59
CA HIS A 152 -19.35 7.41 -24.36
C HIS A 152 -18.00 7.51 -25.10
N PRO A 153 -17.95 8.03 -26.34
CA PRO A 153 -16.75 7.98 -27.17
C PRO A 153 -15.54 8.73 -26.59
N LYS A 154 -15.78 9.86 -25.92
CA LYS A 154 -14.69 10.63 -25.26
C LYS A 154 -14.12 9.90 -24.05
N PHE A 155 -14.99 9.21 -23.30
CA PHE A 155 -14.61 8.41 -22.15
C PHE A 155 -13.83 7.16 -22.59
N ASP A 156 -14.28 6.48 -23.64
CA ASP A 156 -13.59 5.33 -24.22
C ASP A 156 -12.17 5.70 -24.69
N GLN A 157 -11.98 6.87 -25.29
CA GLN A 157 -10.64 7.37 -25.65
C GLN A 157 -9.78 7.63 -24.40
N ALA A 158 -10.38 8.21 -23.36
CA ALA A 158 -9.67 8.53 -22.12
C ALA A 158 -9.25 7.27 -21.36
N ILE A 159 -10.11 6.27 -21.25
CA ILE A 159 -9.81 5.04 -20.51
C ILE A 159 -8.76 4.18 -21.24
N VAL A 160 -8.76 4.17 -22.57
CA VAL A 160 -7.69 3.54 -23.35
C VAL A 160 -6.35 4.26 -23.13
N ALA A 161 -6.34 5.59 -23.14
CA ALA A 161 -5.14 6.36 -22.81
C ALA A 161 -4.66 6.10 -21.37
N PHE A 162 -5.59 5.87 -20.43
CA PHE A 162 -5.25 5.50 -19.06
C PHE A 162 -4.57 4.13 -18.98
N VAL A 163 -5.10 3.12 -19.68
CA VAL A 163 -4.47 1.79 -19.74
C VAL A 163 -3.07 1.87 -20.37
N ASP A 164 -2.89 2.69 -21.42
CA ASP A 164 -1.56 2.91 -22.00
C ASP A 164 -0.59 3.54 -20.99
N CYS A 165 -1.03 4.52 -20.19
CA CYS A 165 -0.21 5.09 -19.11
C CYS A 165 0.18 4.03 -18.06
N LEU A 166 -0.74 3.14 -17.70
CA LEU A 166 -0.48 2.04 -16.76
C LEU A 166 0.49 1.01 -17.36
N HIS A 167 0.39 0.73 -18.66
CA HIS A 167 1.31 -0.14 -19.37
C HIS A 167 2.72 0.44 -19.45
N GLN A 168 2.87 1.75 -19.67
CA GLN A 168 4.18 2.41 -19.60
C GLN A 168 4.83 2.30 -18.22
N LEU A 169 4.02 2.37 -17.14
CA LEU A 169 4.50 2.11 -15.78
C LEU A 169 4.96 0.65 -15.63
N GLU A 170 4.16 -0.33 -16.11
CA GLU A 170 4.54 -1.75 -16.11
C GLU A 170 5.87 -2.00 -16.81
N GLU A 171 6.08 -1.43 -18.01
CA GLU A 171 7.35 -1.55 -18.74
C GLU A 171 8.52 -0.99 -17.93
N HIS A 172 8.34 0.16 -17.28
CA HIS A 172 9.37 0.74 -16.43
C HIS A 172 9.69 -0.15 -15.22
N ILE A 173 8.67 -0.74 -14.59
CA ILE A 173 8.85 -1.69 -13.48
C ILE A 173 9.66 -2.90 -13.96
N ARG A 174 9.29 -3.48 -15.10
CA ARG A 174 9.96 -4.64 -15.71
C ARG A 174 11.45 -4.36 -15.95
N LEU A 175 11.78 -3.17 -16.48
CA LEU A 175 13.17 -2.75 -16.71
C LEU A 175 13.99 -2.59 -15.43
N ARG A 176 13.36 -2.17 -14.32
CA ARG A 176 14.04 -1.94 -13.03
C ARG A 176 14.29 -3.22 -12.25
N VAL A 177 13.33 -4.13 -12.23
CA VAL A 177 13.44 -5.38 -11.46
C VAL A 177 14.42 -6.35 -12.11
N GLY A 178 14.43 -6.40 -13.45
CA GLY A 178 15.17 -7.41 -14.18
C GLY A 178 14.51 -8.79 -14.01
N GLY A 179 13.89 -9.31 -15.08
CA GLY A 179 13.19 -10.60 -15.09
C GLY A 179 11.84 -10.53 -15.79
N ASP A 180 11.13 -11.65 -15.82
CA ASP A 180 9.77 -11.79 -16.37
C ASP A 180 8.70 -11.24 -15.40
N TYR A 181 9.00 -10.10 -14.75
CA TYR A 181 8.02 -9.42 -13.89
C TYR A 181 6.93 -8.84 -14.78
N ASN A 182 5.77 -9.45 -14.72
CA ASN A 182 4.57 -9.03 -15.42
C ASN A 182 3.48 -8.78 -14.39
N LEU A 183 2.67 -7.75 -14.63
CA LEU A 183 1.43 -7.59 -13.88
C LEU A 183 0.54 -8.82 -14.13
N PRO A 184 -0.32 -9.20 -13.18
CA PRO A 184 -1.08 -10.44 -13.26
C PRO A 184 -1.99 -10.52 -14.48
N TYR A 185 -2.46 -9.36 -14.97
CA TYR A 185 -3.28 -9.26 -16.17
C TYR A 185 -2.54 -8.52 -17.26
N ARG A 186 -2.38 -9.14 -18.43
CA ARG A 186 -1.69 -8.51 -19.55
C ARG A 186 -2.57 -7.42 -20.15
N MET A 187 -2.00 -6.24 -20.39
CA MET A 187 -2.68 -5.13 -21.04
C MET A 187 -2.19 -5.00 -22.47
N GLN A 188 -3.13 -4.92 -23.41
CA GLN A 188 -2.83 -4.68 -24.83
C GLN A 188 -3.89 -3.76 -25.41
N ASP A 189 -3.46 -2.60 -25.91
CA ASP A 189 -4.32 -1.57 -26.48
C ASP A 189 -5.52 -1.20 -25.57
N ASP A 190 -6.73 -1.59 -25.95
CA ASP A 190 -7.97 -1.35 -25.22
C ASP A 190 -8.47 -2.57 -24.44
N LYS A 191 -7.64 -3.59 -24.26
CA LYS A 191 -8.02 -4.87 -23.66
C LYS A 191 -7.11 -5.29 -22.53
N ILE A 192 -7.69 -6.03 -21.60
CA ILE A 192 -7.02 -6.67 -20.48
C ILE A 192 -7.32 -8.16 -20.55
N GLU A 193 -6.27 -8.97 -20.62
CA GLU A 193 -6.36 -10.43 -20.72
C GLU A 193 -6.43 -11.06 -19.32
N ASP A 194 -7.41 -11.94 -19.10
CA ASP A 194 -7.50 -12.80 -17.92
C ASP A 194 -7.75 -14.24 -18.38
N GLY A 195 -6.76 -15.11 -18.16
CA GLY A 195 -6.86 -16.55 -18.48
C GLY A 195 -7.09 -16.86 -19.96
N GLY A 196 -6.55 -16.05 -20.88
CA GLY A 196 -6.73 -16.20 -22.32
C GLY A 196 -8.00 -15.55 -22.89
N ILE A 197 -8.76 -14.82 -22.07
CA ILE A 197 -9.95 -14.08 -22.52
C ILE A 197 -9.65 -12.57 -22.46
N ASP A 198 -9.84 -11.90 -23.59
CA ASP A 198 -9.74 -10.44 -23.69
C ASP A 198 -11.00 -9.74 -23.17
N TYR A 199 -10.82 -8.82 -22.23
CA TYR A 199 -11.88 -7.92 -21.76
C TYR A 199 -11.57 -6.48 -22.17
N SER A 200 -12.45 -5.88 -22.98
CA SER A 200 -12.28 -4.48 -23.41
C SER A 200 -12.61 -3.51 -22.28
N VAL A 201 -11.81 -2.43 -22.17
CA VAL A 201 -12.08 -1.31 -21.25
C VAL A 201 -13.04 -0.27 -21.83
N LYS A 202 -13.39 -0.37 -23.11
CA LYS A 202 -14.36 0.52 -23.76
C LYS A 202 -15.80 0.16 -23.39
N THR A 203 -16.66 1.16 -23.37
CA THR A 203 -18.11 1.00 -23.24
C THR A 203 -18.77 0.63 -24.56
N HIS A 204 -18.18 1.00 -25.70
CA HIS A 204 -18.69 0.66 -27.03
C HIS A 204 -18.77 -0.85 -27.28
N LEU A 205 -19.93 -1.35 -27.75
CA LEU A 205 -20.16 -2.75 -28.12
C LEU A 205 -19.72 -3.75 -27.03
N ASN A 206 -19.81 -3.36 -25.76
CA ASN A 206 -19.38 -4.16 -24.62
C ASN A 206 -20.57 -4.45 -23.69
N SER A 207 -20.49 -5.56 -22.96
CA SER A 207 -21.47 -5.82 -21.89
C SER A 207 -20.99 -5.21 -20.58
N GLU A 208 -21.93 -4.80 -19.75
CA GLU A 208 -21.70 -4.26 -18.42
C GLU A 208 -20.82 -5.19 -17.55
N GLU A 209 -21.07 -6.49 -17.63
CA GLU A 209 -20.33 -7.53 -16.91
C GLU A 209 -18.87 -7.64 -17.37
N ARG A 210 -18.65 -7.62 -18.70
CA ARG A 210 -17.29 -7.69 -19.27
C ARG A 210 -16.50 -6.42 -18.98
N TRP A 211 -17.14 -5.26 -19.07
CA TRP A 211 -16.51 -4.00 -18.70
C TRP A 211 -16.15 -3.95 -17.21
N THR A 212 -17.06 -4.37 -16.33
CA THR A 212 -16.80 -4.49 -14.88
C THR A 212 -15.64 -5.43 -14.58
N LYS A 213 -15.56 -6.56 -15.28
CA LYS A 213 -14.44 -7.50 -15.17
C LYS A 213 -13.12 -6.84 -15.60
N ALA A 214 -13.09 -6.11 -16.71
CA ALA A 214 -11.92 -5.36 -17.16
C ALA A 214 -11.47 -4.34 -16.09
N MET A 215 -12.42 -3.58 -15.52
CA MET A 215 -12.14 -2.61 -14.45
C MET A 215 -11.55 -3.25 -13.20
N LYS A 216 -12.05 -4.42 -12.81
CA LYS A 216 -11.51 -5.20 -11.69
C LYS A 216 -10.07 -5.68 -11.97
N CYS A 217 -9.79 -6.17 -13.18
CA CYS A 217 -8.45 -6.58 -13.57
C CYS A 217 -7.49 -5.37 -13.58
N MET A 218 -7.91 -4.22 -14.09
CA MET A 218 -7.15 -2.97 -14.07
C MET A 218 -6.79 -2.53 -12.64
N LEU A 219 -7.75 -2.53 -11.71
CA LEU A 219 -7.49 -2.21 -10.31
C LEU A 219 -6.53 -3.22 -9.65
N THR A 220 -6.62 -4.49 -10.02
CA THR A 220 -5.70 -5.51 -9.51
C THR A 220 -4.28 -5.24 -10.00
N ASN A 221 -4.09 -4.92 -11.29
CA ASN A 221 -2.80 -4.51 -11.83
C ASN A 221 -2.22 -3.30 -11.09
N LEU A 222 -3.04 -2.28 -10.82
CA LEU A 222 -2.64 -1.11 -10.03
C LEU A 222 -2.23 -1.47 -8.60
N LYS A 223 -2.93 -2.41 -7.96
CA LYS A 223 -2.57 -2.90 -6.63
C LYS A 223 -1.20 -3.59 -6.62
N TRP A 224 -0.91 -4.39 -7.64
CA TRP A 224 0.40 -5.03 -7.78
C TRP A 224 1.51 -4.00 -8.07
N ALA A 225 1.25 -3.03 -8.94
CA ALA A 225 2.17 -1.92 -9.18
C ALA A 225 2.43 -1.09 -7.90
N LEU A 226 1.38 -0.82 -7.11
CA LEU A 226 1.51 -0.17 -5.81
C LEU A 226 2.39 -0.98 -4.87
N ALA A 227 2.15 -2.30 -4.75
CA ALA A 227 2.95 -3.18 -3.87
C ALA A 227 4.44 -3.18 -4.26
N TRP A 228 4.73 -3.10 -5.55
CA TRP A 228 6.11 -2.97 -6.03
C TRP A 228 6.72 -1.60 -5.70
N VAL A 229 6.00 -0.51 -5.98
CA VAL A 229 6.48 0.84 -5.63
C VAL A 229 6.61 1.00 -4.12
N ALA A 230 5.78 0.29 -3.35
CA ALA A 230 5.85 0.20 -1.91
C ALA A 230 7.14 -0.47 -1.44
N SER A 231 7.59 -1.54 -2.11
CA SER A 231 8.83 -2.25 -1.77
C SER A 231 10.12 -1.50 -2.13
N LEU A 232 10.03 -0.44 -2.94
CA LEU A 232 11.19 0.39 -3.29
C LEU A 232 11.64 1.35 -2.17
N GLY A 233 10.84 1.54 -1.12
CA GLY A 233 11.14 2.39 0.03
C GLY A 233 11.10 1.60 1.33
#